data_AF-A0A3Q4HZ61-F1
#
_entry.id   AF-A0A3Q4HZ61-F1
#
_cell.length_a   1.000
_cell.length_b   1.000
_cell.length_c   1.000
_cell.angle_alpha   90.00
_cell.angle_beta   90.00
_cell.angle_gamma   90.00
#
_symmetry.space_group_name_H-M   'P 1'
#
loop_
_entity.id
_entity.type
_entity.pdbx_description
1 polymer ?
#
loop_
_entity_poly.entity_id
_entity_poly.type
_entity_poly.pdbx_seq_one_letter_code
_entity_poly.pdbx_strand_id
1 'polypeptide(L)'
;RVFLNNVDSYASRHIAQVEAELVSNHRRTFQVVGTVSHPSAEERPHVVEQYTDDLELPFTDAIFWSRRAHPNFERHIDLERRVVKMGKTERQLFSTYVVAAGLQYGMGEQIFHYFFKSWLGEDGPVFGDGKNIVPTIHIHDLAVVRSVIQHQPRPYYLLAVDDSNNTMEEIVKKIASVLGPGRIQKKPSEEAFLTKDLSALEVDSLLVSLRMEAAHIKKLFSFNWACQFGLVENIEVVVQEYRQTRGLLPVRLCVLGPPAAGKTTVSKKICEYYRLHHIMRDKLTTHPCKNQGYVLEDFPQTREQAKELFDFVLCLEATEAFLLDRVLNLPESCVQEHNCENFSRRLAAYNEKQSEDDVVLNYFYEHDIIPLQFISSNDEADCLPLMQKVIDMVGQPRNYGPSSQEVKEEERRKAGERLRREAQERAEVEQMEADEARARAAHWAEWTKKLEEVRQQEEEELEATSRPMRDYLMEQVVPTLSQGLIECCRAQPQDPVDFL
;
A
#
# COMPACT_ATOMS: atom_id res chain seq x y z
N ARG A 1 8.64 -23.96 -38.19
CA ARG A 1 9.06 -23.27 -36.94
C ARG A 1 8.26 -21.98 -36.88
N VAL A 2 7.52 -21.75 -35.81
CA VAL A 2 6.80 -20.48 -35.64
C VAL A 2 7.57 -19.63 -34.65
N PHE A 3 7.85 -18.40 -35.04
CA PHE A 3 8.49 -17.42 -34.19
C PHE A 3 7.40 -16.48 -33.68
N LEU A 4 7.29 -16.42 -32.35
CA LEU A 4 6.41 -15.49 -31.66
C LEU A 4 7.29 -14.45 -30.99
N ASN A 5 7.11 -13.20 -31.38
CA ASN A 5 7.88 -12.08 -30.82
C ASN A 5 7.26 -11.67 -29.46
N ASN A 6 8.08 -11.33 -28.47
CA ASN A 6 7.65 -10.86 -27.14
C ASN A 6 6.67 -11.80 -26.39
N VAL A 7 7.01 -13.08 -26.29
CA VAL A 7 6.28 -14.03 -25.44
C VAL A 7 7.14 -14.34 -24.22
N ASP A 8 6.62 -14.08 -23.03
CA ASP A 8 7.32 -14.34 -21.77
C ASP A 8 7.27 -15.84 -21.39
N SER A 9 7.91 -16.19 -20.28
CA SER A 9 7.94 -17.58 -19.80
C SER A 9 6.56 -18.13 -19.39
N TYR A 10 5.60 -17.26 -19.06
CA TYR A 10 4.28 -17.65 -18.57
C TYR A 10 3.29 -17.90 -19.72
N ALA A 11 3.19 -16.96 -20.66
CA ALA A 11 2.41 -17.11 -21.89
C ALA A 11 2.95 -18.26 -22.73
N SER A 12 4.28 -18.44 -22.80
CA SER A 12 4.85 -19.59 -23.51
C SER A 12 4.50 -20.94 -22.87
N ARG A 13 4.38 -21.05 -21.54
CA ARG A 13 3.91 -22.27 -20.86
C ARG A 13 2.44 -22.57 -21.14
N HIS A 14 1.57 -21.57 -21.14
CA HIS A 14 0.14 -21.76 -21.41
C HIS A 14 -0.11 -22.07 -22.88
N ILE A 15 0.55 -21.36 -23.79
CA ILE A 15 0.56 -21.70 -25.21
C ILE A 15 1.06 -23.14 -25.39
N ALA A 16 2.15 -23.54 -24.71
CA ALA A 16 2.65 -24.90 -24.75
C ALA A 16 1.71 -25.94 -24.10
N GLN A 17 0.96 -25.60 -23.05
CA GLN A 17 -0.03 -26.49 -22.41
C GLN A 17 -1.25 -26.70 -23.29
N VAL A 18 -1.80 -25.62 -23.86
CA VAL A 18 -2.89 -25.67 -24.85
C VAL A 18 -2.44 -26.45 -26.10
N GLU A 19 -1.16 -26.37 -26.47
CA GLU A 19 -0.59 -27.19 -27.53
C GLU A 19 -0.35 -28.65 -27.09
N ALA A 20 0.09 -28.91 -25.86
CA ALA A 20 0.45 -30.23 -25.32
C ALA A 20 -0.76 -31.15 -25.09
N GLU A 21 -1.93 -30.61 -24.73
CA GLU A 21 -3.18 -31.38 -24.62
C GLU A 21 -3.57 -32.07 -25.95
N LEU A 22 -2.96 -31.70 -27.08
CA LEU A 22 -3.20 -32.27 -28.40
C LEU A 22 -2.04 -33.08 -29.00
N VAL A 23 -0.90 -33.21 -28.30
CA VAL A 23 0.27 -33.96 -28.78
C VAL A 23 0.11 -35.47 -28.63
N SER A 24 -0.96 -35.96 -28.00
CA SER A 24 -1.23 -37.41 -27.88
C SER A 24 -1.39 -38.14 -29.22
N ASN A 25 -1.53 -37.43 -30.36
CA ASN A 25 -1.80 -38.06 -31.65
C ASN A 25 -0.75 -37.90 -32.77
N HIS A 26 0.33 -37.11 -32.65
CA HIS A 26 1.23 -36.87 -33.81
C HIS A 26 2.74 -36.84 -33.50
N ARG A 27 3.49 -37.73 -34.19
CA ARG A 27 4.97 -37.82 -34.25
C ARG A 27 5.62 -36.64 -35.01
N ARG A 28 5.50 -35.39 -34.56
CA ARG A 28 6.26 -34.26 -35.14
C ARG A 28 6.80 -33.33 -34.04
N THR A 29 8.09 -33.07 -34.07
CA THR A 29 8.80 -32.16 -33.16
C THR A 29 8.68 -30.73 -33.66
N PHE A 30 8.07 -29.85 -32.88
CA PHE A 30 7.99 -28.41 -33.15
C PHE A 30 8.82 -27.63 -32.13
N GLN A 31 9.35 -26.48 -32.55
CA GLN A 31 10.14 -25.59 -31.69
C GLN A 31 9.52 -24.19 -31.79
N VAL A 32 8.96 -23.72 -30.68
CA VAL A 32 8.57 -22.33 -30.45
C VAL A 32 9.78 -21.64 -29.85
N VAL A 33 10.28 -20.59 -30.50
CA VAL A 33 11.41 -19.79 -30.00
C VAL A 33 10.85 -18.43 -29.60
N GLY A 34 10.66 -18.22 -28.30
CA GLY A 34 10.34 -16.92 -27.71
C GLY A 34 11.63 -16.18 -27.33
N THR A 35 11.68 -14.88 -27.58
CA THR A 35 12.80 -14.02 -27.15
C THR A 35 12.56 -13.55 -25.72
N VAL A 36 13.34 -14.04 -24.76
CA VAL A 36 13.44 -13.44 -23.41
C VAL A 36 14.63 -12.50 -23.42
N SER A 37 14.38 -11.19 -23.34
CA SER A 37 15.43 -10.17 -23.35
C SER A 37 15.88 -9.90 -21.92
N HIS A 38 17.10 -10.30 -21.56
CA HIS A 38 17.75 -9.84 -20.33
C HIS A 38 17.97 -8.31 -20.36
N PRO A 39 17.95 -7.64 -19.18
CA PRO A 39 18.01 -6.19 -19.09
C PRO A 39 19.41 -5.67 -19.45
N SER A 40 19.47 -4.78 -20.44
CA SER A 40 20.67 -4.01 -20.75
C SER A 40 20.77 -2.83 -19.78
N ALA A 41 21.75 -2.89 -18.88
CA ALA A 41 22.11 -1.81 -17.96
C ALA A 41 22.97 -0.76 -18.68
N GLU A 42 22.36 0.18 -19.39
CA GLU A 42 23.03 1.44 -19.76
C GLU A 42 22.01 2.59 -19.70
N GLU A 43 22.28 3.56 -18.82
CA GLU A 43 21.60 4.86 -18.80
C GLU A 43 21.95 5.62 -20.09
N ARG A 44 20.94 6.09 -20.82
CA ARG A 44 21.13 6.95 -21.99
C ARG A 44 20.09 8.07 -22.05
N PRO A 45 20.48 9.26 -22.54
CA PRO A 45 19.69 10.49 -22.41
C PRO A 45 18.47 10.47 -23.33
N HIS A 46 17.34 10.94 -22.80
CA HIS A 46 16.08 11.07 -23.51
C HIS A 46 16.23 12.00 -24.72
N VAL A 47 16.14 11.44 -25.93
CA VAL A 47 15.90 12.21 -27.16
C VAL A 47 14.48 11.93 -27.58
N VAL A 48 13.59 12.90 -27.35
CA VAL A 48 12.22 12.87 -27.89
C VAL A 48 12.31 13.31 -29.35
N GLU A 49 12.43 12.36 -30.26
CA GLU A 49 12.16 12.62 -31.68
C GLU A 49 10.66 12.52 -31.92
N GLN A 50 10.05 13.66 -32.25
CA GLN A 50 8.64 13.77 -32.58
C GLN A 50 8.44 13.33 -34.04
N TYR A 51 8.00 12.08 -34.25
CA TYR A 51 7.64 11.57 -35.57
C TYR A 51 6.25 12.07 -35.96
N THR A 52 6.18 13.04 -36.88
CA THR A 52 4.95 13.38 -37.59
C THR A 52 4.77 12.38 -38.74
N ASP A 53 4.20 11.22 -38.44
CA ASP A 53 3.72 10.29 -39.48
C ASP A 53 2.21 10.47 -39.64
N ASP A 54 1.75 10.56 -40.89
CA ASP A 54 0.33 10.68 -41.27
C ASP A 54 -0.50 9.51 -40.69
N LEU A 55 -1.16 9.76 -39.57
CA LEU A 55 -1.90 8.79 -38.72
C LEU A 55 -3.24 8.30 -39.30
N GLU A 56 -3.58 8.60 -40.55
CA GLU A 56 -4.92 8.30 -41.07
C GLU A 56 -5.08 6.86 -41.59
N LEU A 57 -4.00 6.17 -41.96
CA LEU A 57 -4.07 4.83 -42.54
C LEU A 57 -3.68 3.73 -41.54
N PRO A 58 -4.49 2.66 -41.37
CA PRO A 58 -4.16 1.56 -40.48
C PRO A 58 -2.97 0.74 -40.99
N PHE A 59 -2.12 0.31 -40.07
CA PHE A 59 -1.01 -0.57 -40.33
C PHE A 59 -1.52 -1.97 -40.68
N THR A 60 -1.20 -2.45 -41.89
CA THR A 60 -1.65 -3.74 -42.42
C THR A 60 -0.47 -4.64 -42.78
N ASP A 61 -0.75 -5.94 -42.93
CA ASP A 61 0.20 -6.99 -43.31
C ASP A 61 1.03 -6.69 -44.58
N ALA A 62 0.53 -5.83 -45.46
CA ALA A 62 1.17 -5.46 -46.72
C ALA A 62 2.37 -4.50 -46.55
N ILE A 63 2.43 -3.75 -45.45
CA ILE A 63 3.41 -2.67 -45.21
C ILE A 63 4.74 -3.22 -44.63
N PHE A 64 4.82 -4.55 -44.41
CA PHE A 64 5.99 -5.21 -43.81
C PHE A 64 7.35 -4.83 -44.43
N TRP A 65 7.42 -4.67 -45.76
CA TRP A 65 8.68 -4.38 -46.44
C TRP A 65 9.10 -2.90 -46.39
N SER A 66 8.14 -1.99 -46.21
CA SER A 66 8.37 -0.54 -46.17
C SER A 66 8.50 0.03 -44.75
N ARG A 67 8.23 -0.77 -43.71
CA ARG A 67 8.28 -0.31 -42.32
C ARG A 67 9.70 0.06 -41.86
N ARG A 68 9.78 1.10 -41.04
CA ARG A 68 10.96 1.49 -40.27
C ARG A 68 10.71 1.19 -38.80
N ALA A 69 11.63 0.48 -38.15
CA ALA A 69 11.53 0.19 -36.72
C ALA A 69 12.19 1.32 -35.92
N HIS A 70 11.72 1.53 -34.69
CA HIS A 70 12.43 2.36 -33.72
C HIS A 70 13.85 1.78 -33.48
N PRO A 71 14.89 2.60 -33.22
CA PRO A 71 16.27 2.13 -33.02
C PRO A 71 16.40 0.99 -32.01
N ASN A 72 15.62 1.01 -30.92
CA ASN A 72 15.61 -0.06 -29.91
C ASN A 72 15.19 -1.44 -30.48
N PHE A 73 14.42 -1.46 -31.57
CA PHE A 73 13.86 -2.67 -32.17
C PHE A 73 14.50 -3.06 -33.51
N GLU A 74 15.63 -2.43 -33.90
CA GLU A 74 16.34 -2.72 -35.15
C GLU A 74 16.74 -4.21 -35.25
N ARG A 75 17.19 -4.79 -34.13
CA ARG A 75 17.53 -6.22 -34.07
C ARG A 75 16.33 -7.14 -34.30
N HIS A 76 15.14 -6.74 -33.86
CA HIS A 76 13.91 -7.52 -34.02
C HIS A 76 13.44 -7.51 -35.48
N ILE A 77 13.43 -6.35 -36.15
CA ILE A 77 13.05 -6.26 -37.57
C ILE A 77 14.01 -7.05 -38.47
N ASP A 78 15.30 -7.05 -38.17
CA ASP A 78 16.30 -7.81 -38.92
C ASP A 78 16.14 -9.32 -38.74
N LEU A 79 15.73 -9.78 -37.56
CA LEU A 79 15.35 -11.17 -37.34
C LEU A 79 14.13 -11.54 -38.17
N GLU A 80 13.06 -10.74 -38.12
CA GLU A 80 11.83 -11.00 -38.87
C GLU A 80 12.08 -11.06 -40.38
N ARG A 81 12.86 -10.13 -40.93
CA ARG A 81 13.26 -10.13 -42.35
C ARG A 81 14.04 -11.39 -42.72
N ARG A 82 14.97 -11.84 -41.86
CA ARG A 82 15.74 -13.08 -42.08
C ARG A 82 14.83 -14.30 -42.08
N VAL A 83 13.90 -14.40 -41.13
CA VAL A 83 12.95 -15.52 -41.05
C VAL A 83 12.10 -15.61 -42.32
N VAL A 84 11.53 -14.49 -42.77
CA VAL A 84 10.73 -14.45 -44.00
C VAL A 84 11.58 -14.79 -45.23
N LYS A 85 12.84 -14.34 -45.30
CA LYS A 85 13.76 -14.65 -46.41
C LYS A 85 14.07 -16.16 -46.45
N MET A 86 14.39 -16.76 -45.31
CA MET A 86 14.69 -18.19 -45.23
C MET A 86 13.49 -19.06 -45.63
N GLY A 87 12.27 -18.70 -45.23
CA GLY A 87 11.05 -19.40 -45.66
C GLY A 87 10.77 -19.35 -47.16
N LYS A 88 11.21 -18.28 -47.83
CA LYS A 88 11.12 -18.15 -49.29
C LYS A 88 12.19 -18.99 -50.00
N THR A 89 13.42 -19.02 -49.49
CA THR A 89 14.56 -19.68 -50.14
C THR A 89 14.56 -21.20 -49.93
N GLU A 90 14.18 -21.69 -48.75
CA GLU A 90 14.35 -23.09 -48.36
C GLU A 90 13.02 -23.79 -48.02
N ARG A 91 11.99 -23.52 -48.83
CA ARG A 91 10.61 -24.00 -48.60
C ARG A 91 10.45 -25.52 -48.48
N GLN A 92 11.36 -26.30 -49.09
CA GLN A 92 11.31 -27.77 -49.05
C GLN A 92 11.84 -28.34 -47.72
N LEU A 93 12.65 -27.59 -46.97
CA LEU A 93 13.28 -28.04 -45.73
C LEU A 93 12.54 -27.53 -44.50
N PHE A 94 12.08 -26.27 -44.51
CA PHE A 94 11.30 -25.71 -43.41
C PHE A 94 10.32 -24.63 -43.87
N SER A 95 9.13 -24.63 -43.27
CA SER A 95 8.17 -23.53 -43.39
C SER A 95 8.30 -22.60 -42.19
N THR A 96 8.42 -21.30 -42.46
CA THR A 96 8.65 -20.25 -41.44
C THR A 96 7.64 -19.13 -41.59
N TYR A 97 7.03 -18.74 -40.48
CA TYR A 97 6.07 -17.65 -40.43
C TYR A 97 6.48 -16.68 -39.33
N VAL A 98 6.24 -15.39 -39.57
CA VAL A 98 6.33 -14.32 -38.58
C VAL A 98 4.91 -13.90 -38.24
N VAL A 99 4.53 -14.08 -36.98
CA VAL A 99 3.26 -13.59 -36.46
C VAL A 99 3.57 -12.40 -35.56
N ALA A 100 3.18 -11.21 -36.00
CA ALA A 100 3.28 -9.99 -35.22
C ALA A 100 2.03 -9.86 -34.35
N ALA A 101 2.19 -10.05 -33.05
CA ALA A 101 1.11 -9.91 -32.08
C ALA A 101 1.04 -8.48 -31.53
N GLY A 102 -0.17 -8.01 -31.23
CA GLY A 102 -0.38 -6.84 -30.38
C GLY A 102 0.04 -7.09 -28.93
N LEU A 103 -0.21 -6.12 -28.05
CA LEU A 103 -0.03 -6.31 -26.61
C LEU A 103 -0.96 -7.40 -26.07
N GLN A 104 -0.36 -8.38 -25.40
CA GLN A 104 -1.07 -9.57 -24.94
C GLN A 104 -1.79 -9.31 -23.62
N TYR A 105 -3.05 -9.74 -23.54
CA TYR A 105 -3.86 -9.74 -22.32
C TYR A 105 -4.63 -11.07 -22.16
N GLY A 106 -5.20 -11.31 -20.98
CA GLY A 106 -5.84 -12.57 -20.61
C GLY A 106 -4.98 -13.45 -19.72
N MET A 107 -5.62 -14.39 -19.01
CA MET A 107 -4.95 -15.46 -18.24
C MET A 107 -3.84 -15.02 -17.26
N GLY A 108 -3.79 -13.76 -16.77
CA GLY A 108 -3.03 -13.46 -15.53
C GLY A 108 -2.18 -12.20 -15.33
N GLU A 109 -2.38 -11.03 -15.91
CA GLU A 109 -1.98 -10.63 -17.26
C GLU A 109 -0.56 -10.04 -17.23
N GLN A 110 0.03 -9.74 -18.40
CA GLN A 110 1.42 -9.34 -18.63
C GLN A 110 1.71 -7.86 -18.31
N ILE A 111 1.84 -7.03 -19.35
CA ILE A 111 2.12 -5.59 -19.28
C ILE A 111 1.01 -4.83 -18.57
N PHE A 112 -0.23 -5.35 -18.67
CA PHE A 112 -1.40 -4.77 -18.01
C PHE A 112 -1.49 -5.12 -16.53
N HIS A 113 -0.65 -6.03 -16.01
CA HIS A 113 -0.63 -6.38 -14.58
C HIS A 113 -0.56 -5.14 -13.69
N TYR A 114 0.27 -4.17 -14.07
CA TYR A 114 0.45 -2.94 -13.33
C TYR A 114 -0.87 -2.18 -13.15
N PHE A 115 -1.71 -2.10 -14.18
CA PHE A 115 -3.03 -1.46 -14.09
C PHE A 115 -4.05 -2.31 -13.35
N PHE A 116 -3.92 -3.64 -13.41
CA PHE A 116 -4.77 -4.55 -12.62
C PHE A 116 -4.47 -4.51 -11.12
N LYS A 117 -3.30 -3.98 -10.70
CA LYS A 117 -3.02 -3.69 -9.27
C LYS A 117 -3.94 -2.61 -8.68
N SER A 118 -4.70 -1.86 -9.49
CA SER A 118 -5.84 -1.04 -9.03
C SER A 118 -6.90 -1.84 -8.25
N TRP A 119 -6.82 -3.18 -8.25
CA TRP A 119 -7.47 -4.06 -7.28
C TRP A 119 -7.37 -3.61 -5.82
N LEU A 120 -6.23 -2.99 -5.46
CA LEU A 120 -5.97 -2.44 -4.12
C LEU A 120 -6.73 -1.14 -3.83
N GLY A 121 -7.54 -0.65 -4.78
CA GLY A 121 -8.27 0.61 -4.65
C GLY A 121 -7.45 1.85 -5.06
N GLU A 122 -6.26 1.66 -5.63
CA GLU A 122 -5.45 2.74 -6.19
C GLU A 122 -6.03 3.27 -7.52
N ASP A 123 -5.85 4.56 -7.76
CA ASP A 123 -6.25 5.21 -9.01
C ASP A 123 -5.47 4.64 -10.20
N GLY A 124 -6.10 4.52 -11.37
CA GLY A 124 -5.46 4.03 -12.58
C GLY A 124 -4.52 5.09 -13.18
N PRO A 125 -3.18 4.90 -13.18
CA PRO A 125 -2.27 5.87 -13.77
C PRO A 125 -2.33 5.81 -15.29
N VAL A 126 -2.48 6.96 -15.95
CA VAL A 126 -2.34 7.08 -17.41
C VAL A 126 -1.11 7.92 -17.69
N PHE A 127 -0.15 7.32 -18.39
CA PHE A 127 1.10 7.98 -18.75
C PHE A 127 0.90 8.82 -20.02
N GLY A 128 1.28 10.10 -19.95
CA GLY A 128 1.08 11.07 -21.03
C GLY A 128 -0.38 11.48 -21.22
N ASP A 129 -0.74 11.82 -22.47
CA ASP A 129 -2.08 12.32 -22.80
C ASP A 129 -3.17 11.24 -22.80
N GLY A 130 -2.78 9.96 -22.91
CA GLY A 130 -3.68 8.80 -22.94
C GLY A 130 -4.43 8.58 -24.25
N LYS A 131 -4.20 9.42 -25.26
CA LYS A 131 -4.84 9.35 -26.60
C LYS A 131 -4.18 8.34 -27.53
N ASN A 132 -3.12 7.68 -27.08
CA ASN A 132 -2.41 6.70 -27.86
C ASN A 132 -3.27 5.44 -28.04
N ILE A 133 -3.28 4.93 -29.26
CA ILE A 133 -4.03 3.71 -29.61
C ILE A 133 -3.10 2.53 -29.48
N VAL A 134 -3.49 1.58 -28.64
CA VAL A 134 -2.67 0.45 -28.27
C VAL A 134 -3.25 -0.81 -28.91
N PRO A 135 -2.54 -1.45 -29.86
CA PRO A 135 -3.01 -2.70 -30.45
C PRO A 135 -2.92 -3.81 -29.41
N THR A 136 -4.01 -4.54 -29.19
CA THR A 136 -4.11 -5.59 -28.17
C THR A 136 -4.54 -6.92 -28.78
N ILE A 137 -4.21 -8.02 -28.12
CA ILE A 137 -4.68 -9.36 -28.48
C ILE A 137 -4.85 -10.24 -27.23
N HIS A 138 -5.95 -10.98 -27.17
CA HIS A 138 -6.16 -11.96 -26.11
C HIS A 138 -5.28 -13.21 -26.30
N ILE A 139 -4.75 -13.79 -25.22
CA ILE A 139 -3.88 -14.98 -25.30
C ILE A 139 -4.58 -16.17 -25.98
N HIS A 140 -5.89 -16.35 -25.79
CA HIS A 140 -6.62 -17.42 -26.49
C HIS A 140 -6.72 -17.17 -27.99
N ASP A 141 -6.89 -15.91 -28.40
CA ASP A 141 -6.95 -15.55 -29.81
C ASP A 141 -5.56 -15.59 -30.46
N LEU A 142 -4.49 -15.38 -29.68
CA LEU A 142 -3.12 -15.63 -30.14
C LEU A 142 -2.88 -17.11 -30.49
N ALA A 143 -3.71 -18.04 -30.01
CA ALA A 143 -3.65 -19.45 -30.43
C ALA A 143 -3.95 -19.67 -31.93
N VAL A 144 -4.30 -18.62 -32.68
CA VAL A 144 -4.31 -18.59 -34.16
C VAL A 144 -3.01 -19.12 -34.77
N VAL A 145 -1.89 -19.03 -34.04
CA VAL A 145 -0.60 -19.67 -34.39
C VAL A 145 -0.77 -21.14 -34.78
N ARG A 146 -1.59 -21.90 -34.04
CA ARG A 146 -1.90 -23.31 -34.34
C ARG A 146 -2.48 -23.47 -35.74
N SER A 147 -3.40 -22.60 -36.10
CA SER A 147 -4.09 -22.65 -37.39
C SER A 147 -3.18 -22.23 -38.54
N VAL A 148 -2.26 -21.29 -38.30
CA VAL A 148 -1.18 -20.94 -39.25
C VAL A 148 -0.28 -22.14 -39.50
N ILE A 149 0.07 -22.91 -38.46
CA ILE A 149 0.86 -24.14 -38.59
C ILE A 149 0.13 -25.19 -39.43
N GLN A 150 -1.17 -25.35 -39.21
CA GLN A 150 -1.99 -26.35 -39.90
C GLN A 150 -2.22 -26.02 -41.37
N HIS A 151 -2.63 -24.79 -41.67
CA HIS A 151 -3.07 -24.40 -43.01
C HIS A 151 -1.95 -23.86 -43.89
N GLN A 152 -0.82 -23.44 -43.30
CA GLN A 152 0.36 -22.94 -43.99
C GLN A 152 0.02 -21.90 -45.08
N PRO A 153 -0.53 -20.75 -44.67
CA PRO A 153 -0.98 -19.73 -45.61
C PRO A 153 0.19 -19.20 -46.46
N ARG A 154 -0.12 -18.61 -47.62
CA ARG A 154 0.87 -18.01 -48.51
C ARG A 154 1.57 -16.75 -47.93
N PRO A 155 0.90 -15.83 -47.22
CA PRO A 155 1.60 -14.76 -46.54
C PRO A 155 2.48 -15.31 -45.40
N TYR A 156 3.77 -14.99 -45.45
CA TYR A 156 4.76 -15.37 -44.44
C TYR A 156 4.80 -14.42 -43.23
N TYR A 157 4.17 -13.25 -43.35
CA TYR A 157 3.99 -12.27 -42.29
C TYR A 157 2.49 -12.10 -42.03
N LEU A 158 2.08 -12.22 -40.78
CA LEU A 158 0.70 -12.17 -40.33
C LEU A 158 0.59 -11.31 -39.08
N LEU A 159 -0.39 -10.42 -39.05
CA LEU A 159 -0.70 -9.56 -37.93
C LEU A 159 -1.84 -10.15 -37.11
N ALA A 160 -1.61 -10.36 -35.83
CA ALA A 160 -2.57 -10.89 -34.87
C ALA A 160 -2.89 -9.79 -33.84
N VAL A 161 -3.98 -9.07 -34.09
CA VAL A 161 -4.50 -7.97 -33.26
C VAL A 161 -6.02 -8.05 -33.30
N ASP A 162 -6.66 -7.66 -32.20
CA ASP A 162 -8.11 -7.55 -32.08
C ASP A 162 -8.65 -6.39 -32.92
N ASP A 163 -9.97 -6.32 -33.10
CA ASP A 163 -10.60 -5.27 -33.92
C ASP A 163 -10.79 -3.95 -33.17
N SER A 164 -10.36 -3.94 -31.91
CA SER A 164 -10.51 -2.80 -31.04
C SER A 164 -9.38 -1.79 -31.26
N ASN A 165 -9.76 -0.55 -31.57
CA ASN A 165 -8.85 0.59 -31.63
C ASN A 165 -8.98 1.43 -30.36
N ASN A 166 -8.91 0.76 -29.21
CA ASN A 166 -9.10 1.40 -27.91
C ASN A 166 -7.90 2.29 -27.56
N THR A 167 -8.20 3.45 -26.99
CA THR A 167 -7.16 4.32 -26.44
C THR A 167 -6.66 3.80 -25.10
N MET A 168 -5.43 4.17 -24.72
CA MET A 168 -4.87 3.80 -23.42
C MET A 168 -5.72 4.34 -22.26
N GLU A 169 -6.25 5.56 -22.39
CA GLU A 169 -7.16 6.15 -21.39
C GLU A 169 -8.43 5.31 -21.23
N GLU A 170 -9.06 4.84 -22.32
CA GLU A 170 -10.25 3.99 -22.26
C GLU A 170 -9.98 2.65 -21.60
N ILE A 171 -8.85 2.01 -21.93
CA ILE A 171 -8.44 0.74 -21.33
C ILE A 171 -8.25 0.90 -19.82
N VAL A 172 -7.43 1.87 -19.40
CA VAL A 172 -7.15 2.10 -17.97
C VAL A 172 -8.42 2.54 -17.23
N LYS A 173 -9.26 3.39 -17.83
CA LYS A 173 -10.55 3.78 -17.26
C LYS A 173 -11.44 2.58 -17.00
N LYS A 174 -11.52 1.67 -17.98
CA LYS A 174 -12.38 0.50 -17.88
C LYS A 174 -11.86 -0.44 -16.78
N ILE A 175 -10.56 -0.74 -16.77
CA ILE A 175 -9.92 -1.54 -15.72
C ILE A 175 -10.17 -0.90 -14.34
N ALA A 176 -9.91 0.40 -14.20
CA ALA A 176 -10.10 1.13 -12.96
C ALA A 176 -11.56 1.17 -12.52
N SER A 177 -12.54 1.18 -13.44
CA SER A 177 -13.97 1.16 -13.11
C SER A 177 -14.47 -0.20 -12.64
N VAL A 178 -13.87 -1.28 -13.14
CA VAL A 178 -14.26 -2.64 -12.78
C VAL A 178 -13.57 -3.07 -11.48
N LEU A 179 -12.26 -2.80 -11.38
CA LEU A 179 -11.44 -3.23 -10.25
C LEU A 179 -11.34 -2.21 -9.13
N GLY A 180 -11.57 -0.92 -9.38
CA GLY A 180 -11.31 0.14 -8.42
C GLY A 180 -12.37 1.25 -8.44
N PRO A 181 -12.03 2.45 -7.96
CA PRO A 181 -12.97 3.57 -7.86
C PRO A 181 -13.29 4.24 -9.22
N GLY A 182 -12.74 3.76 -10.34
CA GLY A 182 -12.92 4.35 -11.67
C GLY A 182 -12.21 5.69 -11.90
N ARG A 183 -11.33 6.09 -10.97
CA ARG A 183 -10.56 7.34 -11.07
C ARG A 183 -9.27 7.10 -11.83
N ILE A 184 -8.92 8.09 -12.65
CA ILE A 184 -7.71 8.07 -13.47
C ILE A 184 -6.83 9.24 -13.03
N GLN A 185 -5.53 8.97 -12.92
CA GLN A 185 -4.53 10.00 -12.67
C GLN A 185 -3.60 10.12 -13.88
N LYS A 186 -3.63 11.27 -14.56
CA LYS A 186 -2.68 11.56 -15.64
C LYS A 186 -1.31 11.90 -15.04
N LYS A 187 -0.29 11.21 -15.52
CA LYS A 187 1.10 11.34 -15.08
C LYS A 187 1.99 11.64 -16.28
N PRO A 188 3.08 12.40 -16.11
CA PRO A 188 4.04 12.62 -17.18
C PRO A 188 4.67 11.28 -17.61
N SER A 189 5.02 11.17 -18.89
CA SER A 189 5.58 9.94 -19.48
C SER A 189 6.88 9.50 -18.80
N GLU A 190 7.64 10.43 -18.25
CA GLU A 190 8.91 10.19 -17.55
C GLU A 190 8.69 9.42 -16.24
N GLU A 191 7.53 9.58 -15.59
CA GLU A 191 7.20 8.88 -14.34
C GLU A 191 6.98 7.37 -14.59
N ALA A 192 6.65 6.97 -15.82
CA ALA A 192 6.54 5.56 -16.19
C ALA A 192 7.87 4.82 -15.98
N PHE A 193 9.00 5.46 -16.27
CA PHE A 193 10.34 4.87 -16.11
C PHE A 193 10.81 4.78 -14.65
N LEU A 194 10.21 5.56 -13.74
CA LEU A 194 10.50 5.49 -12.30
C LEU A 194 9.75 4.34 -11.61
N THR A 195 8.81 3.72 -12.32
CA THR A 195 7.96 2.65 -11.78
C THR A 195 8.75 1.34 -11.76
N LYS A 196 9.08 0.83 -10.57
CA LYS A 196 9.88 -0.41 -10.41
C LYS A 196 9.23 -1.67 -11.00
N ASP A 197 7.93 -1.64 -11.21
CA ASP A 197 7.15 -2.77 -11.73
C ASP A 197 7.15 -2.85 -13.27
N LEU A 198 7.67 -1.84 -13.98
CA LEU A 198 7.69 -1.78 -15.44
C LEU A 198 9.12 -1.71 -15.97
N SER A 199 9.43 -2.51 -16.97
CA SER A 199 10.68 -2.42 -17.73
C SER A 199 10.61 -1.33 -18.80
N ALA A 200 11.76 -0.81 -19.23
CA ALA A 200 11.82 0.23 -20.26
C ALA A 200 11.13 -0.19 -21.58
N LEU A 201 11.23 -1.47 -21.96
CA LEU A 201 10.56 -2.00 -23.16
C LEU A 201 9.04 -2.03 -23.02
N GLU A 202 8.54 -2.31 -21.81
CA GLU A 202 7.11 -2.30 -21.53
C GLU A 202 6.57 -0.87 -21.57
N VAL A 203 7.31 0.08 -20.98
CA VAL A 203 6.98 1.51 -21.08
C VAL A 203 6.95 1.97 -22.53
N ASP A 204 7.99 1.65 -23.31
CA ASP A 204 8.04 1.98 -24.74
C ASP A 204 6.83 1.39 -25.48
N SER A 205 6.44 0.15 -25.16
CA SER A 205 5.30 -0.53 -25.79
C SER A 205 3.93 0.06 -25.39
N LEU A 206 3.80 0.59 -24.16
CA LEU A 206 2.60 1.26 -23.68
C LEU A 206 2.44 2.69 -24.25
N LEU A 207 3.54 3.33 -24.65
CA LEU A 207 3.53 4.67 -25.26
C LEU A 207 3.32 4.63 -26.78
N VAL A 208 3.26 3.43 -27.38
CA VAL A 208 2.97 3.26 -28.80
C VAL A 208 1.58 3.80 -29.14
N SER A 209 1.49 4.48 -30.28
CA SER A 209 0.23 4.87 -30.91
C SER A 209 0.17 4.30 -32.32
N LEU A 210 -0.42 3.11 -32.47
CA LEU A 210 -0.54 2.41 -33.75
C LEU A 210 -1.96 1.87 -33.94
N ARG A 211 -2.56 2.20 -35.08
CA ARG A 211 -3.78 1.55 -35.56
C ARG A 211 -3.37 0.35 -36.40
N MET A 212 -3.84 -0.83 -36.04
CA MET A 212 -3.46 -2.09 -36.68
C MET A 212 -4.71 -2.83 -37.18
N GLU A 213 -4.63 -3.44 -38.36
CA GLU A 213 -5.74 -4.24 -38.89
C GLU A 213 -5.27 -5.59 -39.43
N ALA A 214 -5.73 -6.67 -38.79
CA ALA A 214 -5.44 -8.06 -39.14
C ALA A 214 -6.27 -8.56 -40.35
N ALA A 215 -6.13 -7.90 -41.49
CA ALA A 215 -6.94 -8.17 -42.68
C ALA A 215 -6.75 -9.58 -43.25
N HIS A 216 -5.54 -10.16 -43.17
CA HIS A 216 -5.27 -11.49 -43.71
C HIS A 216 -5.79 -12.61 -42.81
N ILE A 217 -5.65 -12.50 -41.49
CA ILE A 217 -6.06 -13.57 -40.57
C ILE A 217 -7.58 -13.79 -40.65
N LYS A 218 -8.37 -12.72 -40.66
CA LYS A 218 -9.84 -12.81 -40.78
C LYS A 218 -10.32 -13.41 -42.10
N LYS A 219 -9.61 -13.14 -43.19
CA LYS A 219 -9.98 -13.62 -44.54
C LYS A 219 -9.57 -15.07 -44.75
N LEU A 220 -8.43 -15.47 -44.18
CA LEU A 220 -7.86 -16.80 -44.39
C LEU A 220 -8.48 -17.86 -43.49
N PHE A 221 -9.09 -17.46 -42.38
CA PHE A 221 -9.58 -18.40 -41.39
C PHE A 221 -10.94 -18.01 -40.84
N SER A 222 -11.84 -18.99 -40.75
CA SER A 222 -13.12 -18.87 -40.06
C SER A 222 -12.93 -19.26 -38.59
N PHE A 223 -12.53 -18.29 -37.75
CA PHE A 223 -12.38 -18.52 -36.30
C PHE A 223 -13.55 -17.94 -35.52
N ASN A 224 -13.88 -18.58 -34.40
CA ASN A 224 -14.63 -17.96 -33.32
C ASN A 224 -13.61 -17.21 -32.45
N TRP A 225 -13.40 -15.93 -32.73
CA TRP A 225 -12.59 -15.06 -31.89
C TRP A 225 -13.26 -14.91 -30.51
N ALA A 226 -12.53 -15.22 -29.44
CA ALA A 226 -13.04 -15.14 -28.08
C ALA A 226 -13.22 -13.66 -27.66
N CYS A 227 -12.30 -12.79 -28.06
CA CYS A 227 -12.29 -11.37 -27.70
C CYS A 227 -12.20 -10.46 -28.93
N GLN A 228 -13.06 -10.68 -29.93
CA GLN A 228 -13.03 -9.91 -31.18
C GLN A 228 -13.11 -8.39 -30.97
N PHE A 229 -13.95 -7.93 -30.04
CA PHE A 229 -14.17 -6.52 -29.72
C PHE A 229 -13.16 -5.95 -28.71
N GLY A 230 -12.13 -6.74 -28.37
CA GLY A 230 -11.00 -6.34 -27.54
C GLY A 230 -11.25 -6.33 -26.04
N LEU A 231 -10.27 -5.77 -25.32
CA LEU A 231 -10.19 -5.79 -23.85
C LEU A 231 -11.33 -5.00 -23.17
N VAL A 232 -11.72 -3.84 -23.71
CA VAL A 232 -12.69 -2.94 -23.05
C VAL A 232 -14.08 -3.56 -22.94
N GLU A 233 -14.52 -4.29 -23.96
CA GLU A 233 -15.83 -4.96 -23.96
C GLU A 233 -15.81 -6.26 -23.14
N ASN A 234 -14.71 -7.02 -23.20
CA ASN A 234 -14.59 -8.33 -22.56
C ASN A 234 -13.92 -8.29 -21.18
N ILE A 235 -13.75 -7.11 -20.59
CA ILE A 235 -12.98 -6.92 -19.36
C ILE A 235 -13.50 -7.76 -18.18
N GLU A 236 -14.80 -8.03 -18.13
CA GLU A 236 -15.40 -8.81 -17.03
C GLU A 236 -14.92 -10.27 -17.05
N VAL A 237 -14.87 -10.88 -18.23
CA VAL A 237 -14.36 -12.24 -18.43
C VAL A 237 -12.87 -12.27 -18.07
N VAL A 238 -12.13 -11.29 -18.58
CA VAL A 238 -10.69 -11.15 -18.33
C VAL A 238 -10.37 -10.98 -16.84
N VAL A 239 -11.15 -10.19 -16.10
CA VAL A 239 -11.00 -10.03 -14.65
C VAL A 239 -11.29 -11.33 -13.92
N GLN A 240 -12.29 -12.11 -14.36
CA GLN A 240 -12.55 -13.43 -13.76
C GLN A 240 -11.38 -14.39 -14.00
N GLU A 241 -10.84 -14.44 -15.22
CA GLU A 241 -9.63 -15.21 -15.53
C GLU A 241 -8.44 -14.79 -14.67
N TYR A 242 -8.24 -13.47 -14.52
CA TYR A 242 -7.19 -12.91 -13.68
C TYR A 242 -7.31 -13.38 -12.22
N ARG A 243 -8.53 -13.33 -11.66
CA ARG A 243 -8.82 -13.78 -10.29
C ARG A 243 -8.57 -15.27 -10.11
N GLN A 244 -9.05 -16.09 -11.03
CA GLN A 244 -8.87 -17.55 -10.97
C GLN A 244 -7.40 -17.93 -11.07
N THR A 245 -6.68 -17.32 -12.02
CA THR A 245 -5.29 -17.66 -12.32
C THR A 245 -4.33 -17.28 -11.19
N ARG A 246 -4.56 -16.11 -10.56
CA ARG A 246 -3.75 -15.62 -9.44
C ARG A 246 -4.26 -16.11 -8.08
N GLY A 247 -5.41 -16.79 -8.03
CA GLY A 247 -6.05 -17.23 -6.79
C GLY A 247 -6.57 -16.09 -5.91
N LEU A 248 -6.85 -14.91 -6.50
CA LEU A 248 -7.36 -13.71 -5.82
C LEU A 248 -8.86 -13.85 -5.52
N LEU A 249 -9.17 -14.76 -4.61
CA LEU A 249 -10.52 -15.00 -4.14
C LEU A 249 -10.73 -14.18 -2.87
N PRO A 250 -11.80 -13.36 -2.81
CA PRO A 250 -12.10 -12.54 -1.64
C PRO A 250 -12.42 -13.45 -0.47
N VAL A 251 -11.84 -13.16 0.70
CA VAL A 251 -12.13 -13.92 1.92
C VAL A 251 -13.28 -13.24 2.65
N ARG A 252 -14.43 -13.91 2.74
CA ARG A 252 -15.61 -13.41 3.45
C ARG A 252 -15.80 -14.19 4.73
N LEU A 253 -15.59 -13.51 5.85
CA LEU A 253 -15.57 -14.13 7.17
C LEU A 253 -16.57 -13.45 8.09
N CYS A 254 -17.29 -14.27 8.86
CA CYS A 254 -18.23 -13.84 9.88
C CYS A 254 -17.71 -14.23 11.27
N VAL A 255 -17.81 -13.33 12.26
CA VAL A 255 -17.50 -13.59 13.67
C VAL A 255 -18.76 -13.47 14.52
N LEU A 256 -19.22 -14.61 15.06
CA LEU A 256 -20.37 -14.79 15.95
C LEU A 256 -19.92 -15.12 17.38
N GLY A 257 -20.85 -15.10 18.34
CA GLY A 257 -20.58 -15.35 19.78
C GLY A 257 -21.33 -14.41 20.74
N PRO A 258 -21.09 -14.52 22.06
CA PRO A 258 -21.76 -13.67 23.05
C PRO A 258 -21.13 -12.27 23.16
N PRO A 259 -21.88 -11.27 23.68
CA PRO A 259 -21.33 -9.94 23.93
C PRO A 259 -20.14 -10.02 24.88
N ALA A 260 -19.15 -9.15 24.71
CA ALA A 260 -17.89 -9.10 25.48
C ALA A 260 -16.94 -10.31 25.30
N ALA A 261 -17.20 -11.28 24.42
CA ALA A 261 -16.30 -12.41 24.16
C ALA A 261 -14.94 -12.05 23.53
N GLY A 262 -14.75 -10.80 23.08
CA GLY A 262 -13.53 -10.34 22.41
C GLY A 262 -13.57 -10.35 20.89
N LYS A 263 -14.77 -10.44 20.28
CA LYS A 263 -15.01 -10.41 18.83
C LYS A 263 -14.21 -9.33 18.13
N THR A 264 -14.32 -8.09 18.60
CA THR A 264 -13.64 -6.94 17.98
C THR A 264 -12.11 -7.04 18.03
N THR A 265 -11.55 -7.67 19.06
CA THR A 265 -10.10 -7.93 19.14
C THR A 265 -9.68 -8.99 18.12
N VAL A 266 -10.47 -10.06 17.99
CA VAL A 266 -10.22 -11.16 17.03
C VAL A 266 -10.42 -10.67 15.59
N SER A 267 -11.51 -9.98 15.29
CA SER A 267 -11.79 -9.39 13.97
C SER A 267 -10.67 -8.44 13.55
N LYS A 268 -10.17 -7.58 14.45
CA LYS A 268 -9.04 -6.69 14.15
C LYS A 268 -7.78 -7.47 13.79
N LYS A 269 -7.42 -8.50 14.55
CA LYS A 269 -6.24 -9.36 14.25
C LYS A 269 -6.39 -10.10 12.93
N ILE A 270 -7.59 -10.61 12.61
CA ILE A 270 -7.88 -11.27 11.33
C ILE A 270 -7.79 -10.26 10.19
N CYS A 271 -8.39 -9.07 10.35
CA CYS A 271 -8.32 -7.99 9.37
C CYS A 271 -6.88 -7.54 9.13
N GLU A 272 -6.05 -7.42 10.16
CA GLU A 272 -4.62 -7.09 10.04
C GLU A 272 -3.84 -8.18 9.29
N TYR A 273 -4.08 -9.46 9.62
CA TYR A 273 -3.34 -10.58 9.03
C TYR A 273 -3.73 -10.84 7.56
N TYR A 274 -5.02 -10.86 7.25
CA TYR A 274 -5.54 -11.10 5.91
C TYR A 274 -5.68 -9.83 5.06
N ARG A 275 -5.41 -8.65 5.66
CA ARG A 275 -5.69 -7.33 5.08
C ARG A 275 -7.12 -7.23 4.55
N LEU A 276 -8.06 -7.58 5.41
CA LEU A 276 -9.47 -7.45 5.15
C LEU A 276 -9.97 -6.17 5.80
N HIS A 277 -11.02 -5.60 5.24
CA HIS A 277 -11.64 -4.45 5.85
C HIS A 277 -12.57 -4.89 6.99
N HIS A 278 -12.34 -4.33 8.17
CA HIS A 278 -13.28 -4.39 9.30
C HIS A 278 -14.39 -3.38 9.02
N ILE A 279 -15.56 -3.86 8.59
CA ILE A 279 -16.59 -2.98 8.01
C ILE A 279 -17.94 -3.14 8.68
N MET A 280 -18.60 -1.99 8.88
CA MET A 280 -20.02 -1.92 9.18
C MET A 280 -20.84 -2.00 7.88
N ARG A 281 -21.95 -2.75 7.93
CA ARG A 281 -22.90 -3.14 6.87
C ARG A 281 -23.00 -2.22 5.64
N ASP A 282 -22.98 -0.89 5.83
CA ASP A 282 -23.18 0.10 4.77
C ASP A 282 -22.08 0.15 3.69
N LYS A 283 -20.88 -0.43 3.94
CA LYS A 283 -19.77 -0.41 2.96
C LYS A 283 -19.55 -1.73 2.22
N LEU A 284 -20.40 -2.73 2.38
CA LEU A 284 -20.26 -4.05 1.72
C LEU A 284 -20.24 -3.97 0.19
N THR A 285 -20.86 -2.95 -0.40
CA THR A 285 -20.92 -2.75 -1.85
C THR A 285 -19.66 -2.13 -2.44
N THR A 286 -18.72 -1.68 -1.61
CA THR A 286 -17.48 -1.02 -2.06
C THR A 286 -16.52 -2.00 -2.73
N HIS A 287 -15.74 -1.51 -3.70
CA HIS A 287 -14.77 -2.34 -4.44
C HIS A 287 -13.76 -3.07 -3.55
N PRO A 288 -13.17 -2.44 -2.52
CA PRO A 288 -12.23 -3.15 -1.65
C PRO A 288 -12.87 -4.35 -0.94
N CYS A 289 -14.14 -4.27 -0.52
CA CYS A 289 -14.88 -5.40 0.07
C CYS A 289 -15.14 -6.53 -0.93
N LYS A 290 -15.53 -6.17 -2.17
CA LYS A 290 -15.83 -7.14 -3.22
C LYS A 290 -14.58 -7.89 -3.68
N ASN A 291 -13.45 -7.20 -3.66
CA ASN A 291 -12.17 -7.65 -4.18
C ASN A 291 -11.36 -8.41 -3.12
N GLN A 292 -11.11 -7.79 -1.97
CA GLN A 292 -10.24 -8.35 -0.94
C GLN A 292 -11.02 -9.26 0.02
N GLY A 293 -12.30 -8.95 0.23
CA GLY A 293 -13.14 -9.59 1.24
C GLY A 293 -13.35 -8.71 2.47
N TYR A 294 -14.03 -9.25 3.47
CA TYR A 294 -14.43 -8.50 4.66
C TYR A 294 -14.63 -9.42 5.87
N VAL A 295 -14.52 -8.84 7.06
CA VAL A 295 -14.90 -9.47 8.32
C VAL A 295 -16.11 -8.74 8.89
N LEU A 296 -17.21 -9.47 9.14
CA LEU A 296 -18.42 -8.96 9.77
C LEU A 296 -18.60 -9.51 11.18
N GLU A 297 -19.07 -8.65 12.09
CA GLU A 297 -19.39 -8.99 13.48
C GLU A 297 -20.91 -9.12 13.65
N ASP A 298 -21.35 -10.14 14.36
CA ASP A 298 -22.75 -10.34 14.78
C ASP A 298 -23.79 -10.33 13.64
N PHE A 299 -23.34 -10.75 12.45
CA PHE A 299 -24.13 -10.83 11.23
C PHE A 299 -23.59 -11.97 10.37
N PRO A 300 -24.44 -12.86 9.83
CA PRO A 300 -25.90 -12.76 9.61
C PRO A 300 -26.75 -13.11 10.84
N GLN A 301 -27.94 -12.50 10.95
CA GLN A 301 -28.91 -12.77 12.03
C GLN A 301 -30.13 -13.58 11.55
N THR A 302 -30.28 -13.80 10.24
CA THR A 302 -31.36 -14.60 9.64
C THR A 302 -30.82 -15.52 8.54
N ARG A 303 -31.58 -16.57 8.19
CA ARG A 303 -31.21 -17.52 7.12
C ARG A 303 -31.06 -16.86 5.75
N GLU A 304 -31.92 -15.89 5.45
CA GLU A 304 -31.88 -15.13 4.20
C GLU A 304 -30.60 -14.28 4.10
N GLN A 305 -30.14 -13.75 5.23
CA GLN A 305 -28.87 -13.02 5.31
C GLN A 305 -27.66 -13.95 5.25
N ALA A 306 -27.77 -15.16 5.81
CA ALA A 306 -26.71 -16.17 5.71
C ALA A 306 -26.53 -16.71 4.29
N LYS A 307 -27.60 -16.69 3.50
CA LYS A 307 -27.57 -16.96 2.06
C LYS A 307 -26.80 -15.91 1.26
N GLU A 308 -26.69 -14.69 1.78
CA GLU A 308 -25.85 -13.65 1.20
C GLU A 308 -24.40 -13.74 1.72
N LEU A 309 -23.58 -14.53 1.00
CA LEU A 309 -22.12 -14.33 0.87
C LEU A 309 -21.23 -14.53 2.13
N PHE A 310 -21.21 -15.72 2.74
CA PHE A 310 -20.09 -16.08 3.64
C PHE A 310 -19.46 -17.40 3.24
N ASP A 311 -18.12 -17.40 3.15
CA ASP A 311 -17.34 -18.59 2.86
C ASP A 311 -16.83 -19.24 4.17
N PHE A 312 -16.71 -18.45 5.26
CA PHE A 312 -16.19 -18.89 6.56
C PHE A 312 -16.93 -18.28 7.75
N VAL A 313 -17.09 -19.06 8.83
CA VAL A 313 -17.76 -18.65 10.07
C VAL A 313 -16.91 -18.99 11.28
N LEU A 314 -16.69 -18.00 12.15
CA LEU A 314 -16.04 -18.15 13.45
C LEU A 314 -17.07 -17.92 14.55
N CYS A 315 -17.22 -18.86 15.46
CA CYS A 315 -18.09 -18.76 16.63
C CYS A 315 -17.23 -18.70 17.90
N LEU A 316 -17.23 -17.56 18.57
CA LEU A 316 -16.60 -17.43 19.88
C LEU A 316 -17.59 -17.90 20.95
N GLU A 317 -17.19 -18.87 21.75
CA GLU A 317 -17.90 -19.34 22.94
C GLU A 317 -17.17 -18.82 24.18
N ALA A 318 -17.92 -18.38 25.19
CA ALA A 318 -17.35 -17.91 26.44
C ALA A 318 -18.33 -18.21 27.57
N THR A 319 -17.81 -18.54 28.75
CA THR A 319 -18.65 -18.80 29.93
C THR A 319 -19.18 -17.49 30.49
N GLU A 320 -20.40 -17.49 31.04
CA GLU A 320 -21.02 -16.29 31.62
C GLU A 320 -20.15 -15.67 32.74
N ALA A 321 -19.51 -16.50 33.56
CA ALA A 321 -18.60 -16.07 34.61
C ALA A 321 -17.40 -15.29 34.05
N PHE A 322 -16.82 -15.75 32.93
CA PHE A 322 -15.72 -15.08 32.26
C PHE A 322 -16.14 -13.74 31.65
N LEU A 323 -17.31 -13.71 31.00
CA LEU A 323 -17.82 -12.48 30.40
C LEU A 323 -18.11 -11.40 31.44
N LEU A 324 -18.65 -11.80 32.60
CA LEU A 324 -18.93 -10.90 33.72
C LEU A 324 -17.63 -10.35 34.33
N ASP A 325 -16.64 -11.20 34.60
CA ASP A 325 -15.33 -10.77 35.12
C ASP A 325 -14.64 -9.76 34.18
N ARG A 326 -14.70 -10.02 32.87
CA ARG A 326 -14.09 -9.13 31.88
C ARG A 326 -14.76 -7.76 31.80
N VAL A 327 -16.09 -7.69 31.93
CA VAL A 327 -16.83 -6.41 31.94
C VAL A 327 -16.56 -5.63 33.21
N LEU A 328 -16.40 -6.31 34.35
CA LEU A 328 -16.07 -5.69 35.65
C LEU A 328 -14.65 -5.10 35.68
N ASN A 329 -13.72 -5.68 34.92
CA ASN A 329 -12.32 -5.26 34.88
C ASN A 329 -11.99 -4.24 33.76
N LEU A 330 -12.98 -3.68 33.06
CA LEU A 330 -12.76 -2.65 32.02
C LEU A 330 -12.47 -1.27 32.63
N PRO A 331 -11.53 -0.48 32.08
CA PRO A 331 -11.23 0.87 32.55
C PRO A 331 -12.42 1.84 32.37
N GLU A 332 -12.60 2.77 33.32
CA GLU A 332 -13.75 3.68 33.43
C GLU A 332 -14.04 4.52 32.17
N SER A 333 -13.04 4.76 31.32
CA SER A 333 -13.18 5.47 30.04
C SER A 333 -14.04 4.74 29.01
N CYS A 334 -14.17 3.41 29.10
CA CYS A 334 -15.00 2.59 28.21
C CYS A 334 -16.40 2.29 28.78
N VAL A 335 -16.68 2.72 30.02
CA VAL A 335 -17.86 2.30 30.80
C VAL A 335 -19.13 3.10 30.45
N GLN A 336 -19.03 4.25 29.78
CA GLN A 336 -20.20 5.07 29.44
C GLN A 336 -21.21 4.39 28.47
N GLU A 337 -20.77 3.42 27.64
CA GLU A 337 -21.66 2.66 26.73
C GLU A 337 -21.99 1.23 27.22
N HIS A 338 -21.37 0.76 28.30
CA HIS A 338 -21.34 -0.65 28.72
C HIS A 338 -21.68 -0.84 30.22
N ASN A 339 -22.77 -0.24 30.71
CA ASN A 339 -23.30 -0.54 32.05
C ASN A 339 -23.58 -2.05 32.23
N CYS A 340 -23.27 -2.60 33.43
CA CYS A 340 -23.49 -4.01 33.78
C CYS A 340 -24.94 -4.48 33.59
N GLU A 341 -25.93 -3.63 33.84
CA GLU A 341 -27.35 -3.92 33.59
C GLU A 341 -27.66 -4.09 32.09
N ASN A 342 -27.06 -3.25 31.24
CA ASN A 342 -27.19 -3.34 29.80
C ASN A 342 -26.49 -4.59 29.25
N PHE A 343 -25.38 -5.00 29.85
CA PHE A 343 -24.67 -6.23 29.50
C PHE A 343 -25.52 -7.48 29.79
N SER A 344 -26.08 -7.56 31.00
CA SER A 344 -26.93 -8.69 31.42
C SER A 344 -28.18 -8.83 30.54
N ARG A 345 -28.80 -7.71 30.15
CA ARG A 345 -29.93 -7.70 29.20
C ARG A 345 -29.53 -8.18 27.79
N ARG A 346 -28.36 -7.77 27.28
CA ARG A 346 -27.85 -8.21 25.97
C ARG A 346 -27.48 -9.69 25.95
N LEU A 347 -26.90 -10.20 27.04
CA LEU A 347 -26.56 -11.61 27.19
C LEU A 347 -27.82 -12.49 27.26
N ALA A 348 -28.82 -12.07 28.03
CA ALA A 348 -30.12 -12.75 28.09
C ALA A 348 -30.81 -12.79 26.71
N ALA A 349 -30.83 -11.67 25.98
CA ALA A 349 -31.37 -11.62 24.62
C ALA A 349 -30.59 -12.47 23.60
N TYR A 350 -29.28 -12.67 23.81
CA TYR A 350 -28.47 -13.57 22.99
C TYR A 350 -28.80 -15.05 23.29
N ASN A 351 -28.90 -15.41 24.56
CA ASN A 351 -29.23 -16.77 25.01
C ASN A 351 -30.66 -17.18 24.58
N GLU A 352 -31.62 -16.26 24.63
CA GLU A 352 -32.99 -16.49 24.18
C GLU A 352 -33.04 -16.77 22.66
N LYS A 353 -32.29 -16.01 21.86
CA LYS A 353 -32.15 -16.23 20.41
C LYS A 353 -31.41 -17.52 20.03
N GLN A 354 -30.52 -18.01 20.89
CA GLN A 354 -29.84 -19.30 20.72
C GLN A 354 -30.74 -20.48 21.07
N SER A 355 -31.77 -20.28 21.91
CA SER A 355 -32.70 -21.32 22.34
C SER A 355 -33.82 -21.63 21.34
N GLU A 356 -34.12 -20.71 20.42
CA GLU A 356 -34.99 -20.94 19.27
C GLU A 356 -34.16 -21.47 18.09
N ASP A 357 -34.10 -22.79 17.93
CA ASP A 357 -33.57 -23.53 16.75
C ASP A 357 -32.54 -22.74 15.93
N ASP A 358 -31.31 -22.59 16.41
CA ASP A 358 -30.27 -21.68 15.88
C ASP A 358 -30.19 -21.62 14.33
N VAL A 359 -31.04 -20.76 13.75
CA VAL A 359 -31.43 -20.82 12.33
C VAL A 359 -30.23 -20.54 11.42
N VAL A 360 -29.27 -19.78 11.94
CA VAL A 360 -28.06 -19.35 11.26
C VAL A 360 -26.97 -20.42 11.31
N LEU A 361 -26.69 -21.00 12.48
CA LEU A 361 -25.71 -22.10 12.58
C LEU A 361 -26.19 -23.34 11.83
N ASN A 362 -27.48 -23.67 11.91
CA ASN A 362 -28.08 -24.78 11.15
C ASN A 362 -27.91 -24.60 9.63
N TYR A 363 -28.04 -23.36 9.12
CA TYR A 363 -27.78 -23.07 7.71
C TYR A 363 -26.33 -23.37 7.29
N PHE A 364 -25.35 -23.00 8.12
CA PHE A 364 -23.94 -23.25 7.81
C PHE A 364 -23.61 -24.75 7.81
N TYR A 365 -24.17 -25.52 8.76
CA TYR A 365 -24.04 -26.97 8.77
C TYR A 365 -24.68 -27.64 7.54
N GLU A 366 -25.83 -27.15 7.06
CA GLU A 366 -26.48 -27.65 5.83
C GLU A 366 -25.67 -27.37 4.56
N HIS A 367 -24.80 -26.35 4.58
CA HIS A 367 -23.98 -25.92 3.45
C HIS A 367 -22.52 -26.38 3.53
N ASP A 368 -22.20 -27.36 4.40
CA ASP A 368 -20.85 -27.89 4.64
C ASP A 368 -19.82 -26.83 5.11
N ILE A 369 -20.29 -25.69 5.65
CA ILE A 369 -19.45 -24.66 6.26
C ILE A 369 -19.28 -25.01 7.73
N ILE A 370 -18.07 -25.40 8.13
CA ILE A 370 -17.77 -25.82 9.51
C ILE A 370 -17.50 -24.57 10.37
N PRO A 371 -18.38 -24.20 11.32
CA PRO A 371 -18.12 -23.08 12.22
C PRO A 371 -16.96 -23.41 13.17
N LEU A 372 -15.97 -22.52 13.26
CA LEU A 372 -14.89 -22.65 14.23
C LEU A 372 -15.36 -22.20 15.61
N GLN A 373 -15.64 -23.15 16.50
CA GLN A 373 -15.93 -22.89 17.90
C GLN A 373 -14.64 -22.68 18.69
N PHE A 374 -14.57 -21.59 19.45
CA PHE A 374 -13.42 -21.28 20.30
C PHE A 374 -13.86 -20.81 21.68
N ILE A 375 -13.29 -21.40 22.73
CA ILE A 375 -13.53 -20.98 24.11
C ILE A 375 -12.56 -19.83 24.43
N SER A 376 -13.10 -18.63 24.60
CA SER A 376 -12.32 -17.44 24.96
C SER A 376 -11.77 -17.60 26.39
N SER A 377 -10.48 -17.88 26.53
CA SER A 377 -9.70 -17.75 27.76
C SER A 377 -8.76 -16.53 27.68
N ASN A 378 -8.29 -16.07 28.83
CA ASN A 378 -8.14 -14.65 29.14
C ASN A 378 -6.95 -13.88 28.54
N ASP A 379 -6.24 -14.35 27.50
CA ASP A 379 -4.97 -13.71 27.10
C ASP A 379 -4.79 -13.47 25.60
N GLU A 380 -4.00 -12.44 25.26
CA GLU A 380 -3.41 -12.25 23.92
C GLU A 380 -2.69 -13.51 23.41
N ALA A 381 -2.23 -14.37 24.33
CA ALA A 381 -1.62 -15.67 24.08
C ALA A 381 -2.57 -16.68 23.41
N ASP A 382 -3.88 -16.62 23.68
CA ASP A 382 -4.89 -17.51 23.10
C ASP A 382 -5.32 -17.10 21.69
N CYS A 383 -4.98 -15.89 21.26
CA CYS A 383 -5.23 -15.44 19.90
C CYS A 383 -4.31 -16.13 18.88
N LEU A 384 -3.10 -16.56 19.26
CA LEU A 384 -2.17 -17.24 18.37
C LEU A 384 -2.67 -18.62 17.88
N PRO A 385 -3.11 -19.53 18.76
CA PRO A 385 -3.70 -20.80 18.32
C PRO A 385 -5.02 -20.60 17.57
N LEU A 386 -5.80 -19.57 17.90
CA LEU A 386 -6.98 -19.19 17.13
C LEU A 386 -6.59 -18.77 15.70
N MET A 387 -5.61 -17.88 15.55
CA MET A 387 -5.12 -17.46 14.24
C MET A 387 -4.57 -18.62 13.43
N GLN A 388 -3.86 -19.56 14.08
CA GLN A 388 -3.34 -20.75 13.40
C GLN A 388 -4.45 -21.65 12.86
N LYS A 389 -5.52 -21.90 13.65
CA LYS A 389 -6.70 -22.63 13.17
C LYS A 389 -7.43 -21.90 12.04
N VAL A 390 -7.52 -20.57 12.12
CA VAL A 390 -8.08 -19.74 11.03
C VAL A 390 -7.22 -19.87 9.77
N ILE A 391 -5.89 -19.88 9.89
CA ILE A 391 -4.96 -20.08 8.77
C ILE A 391 -5.08 -21.49 8.18
N ASP A 392 -5.26 -22.51 9.01
CA ASP A 392 -5.45 -23.89 8.54
C ASP A 392 -6.77 -24.05 7.75
N MET A 393 -7.81 -23.31 8.13
CA MET A 393 -9.13 -23.35 7.47
C MET A 393 -9.22 -22.44 6.23
N VAL A 394 -8.78 -21.18 6.36
CA VAL A 394 -8.90 -20.14 5.31
C VAL A 394 -7.73 -20.20 4.33
N GLY A 395 -6.56 -20.70 4.77
CA GLY A 395 -5.32 -20.72 4.02
C GLY A 395 -4.49 -19.44 4.19
N GLN A 396 -3.37 -19.34 3.47
CA GLN A 396 -2.53 -18.14 3.50
C GLN A 396 -3.23 -16.95 2.83
N PRO A 397 -2.96 -15.70 3.27
CA PRO A 397 -3.52 -14.50 2.65
C PRO A 397 -3.18 -14.44 1.16
N ARG A 398 -4.20 -14.31 0.32
CA ARG A 398 -4.06 -14.26 -1.14
C ARG A 398 -4.12 -12.85 -1.71
N ASN A 399 -4.16 -11.83 -0.85
CA ASN A 399 -4.23 -10.43 -1.27
C ASN A 399 -2.85 -9.88 -1.66
N TYR A 400 -2.84 -8.90 -2.56
CA TYR A 400 -1.62 -8.14 -2.85
C TYR A 400 -1.13 -7.43 -1.58
N GLY A 401 0.17 -7.11 -1.56
CA GLY A 401 0.84 -6.36 -0.49
C GLY A 401 0.08 -5.11 0.00
N PRO A 402 0.54 -4.45 1.07
CA PRO A 402 -0.01 -3.14 1.41
C PRO A 402 0.21 -2.19 0.24
N SER A 403 -0.81 -1.41 -0.11
CA SER A 403 -0.75 -0.51 -1.27
C SER A 403 0.33 0.56 -1.05
N SER A 404 0.86 1.15 -2.12
CA SER A 404 1.89 2.20 -1.98
C SER A 404 1.35 3.42 -1.24
N GLN A 405 0.04 3.63 -1.29
CA GLN A 405 -0.65 4.69 -0.56
C GLN A 405 -0.85 4.31 0.91
N GLU A 406 -1.27 3.08 1.21
CA GLU A 406 -1.43 2.58 2.58
C GLU A 406 -0.11 2.58 3.36
N VAL A 407 0.99 2.17 2.72
CA VAL A 407 2.33 2.22 3.33
C VAL A 407 2.68 3.67 3.68
N LYS A 408 2.44 4.61 2.77
CA LYS A 408 2.71 6.04 3.02
C LYS A 408 1.82 6.62 4.11
N GLU A 409 0.53 6.28 4.14
CA GLU A 409 -0.38 6.73 5.19
C GLU A 409 0.00 6.17 6.56
N GLU A 410 0.36 4.89 6.62
CA GLU A 410 0.82 4.27 7.85
C GLU A 410 2.16 4.83 8.32
N GLU A 411 3.10 5.09 7.41
CA GLU A 411 4.34 5.81 7.71
C GLU A 411 4.04 7.21 8.27
N ARG A 412 3.08 7.94 7.69
CA ARG A 412 2.64 9.25 8.19
C ARG A 412 1.99 9.16 9.56
N ARG A 413 1.16 8.15 9.80
CA ARG A 413 0.53 7.90 11.12
C ARG A 413 1.59 7.60 12.17
N LYS A 414 2.51 6.69 11.89
CA LYS A 414 3.63 6.33 12.78
C LYS A 414 4.55 7.53 13.03
N ALA A 415 4.83 8.34 12.01
CA ALA A 415 5.59 9.58 12.17
C ALA A 415 4.86 10.60 13.05
N GLY A 416 3.53 10.75 12.88
CA GLY A 416 2.70 11.63 13.71
C GLY A 416 2.63 11.18 15.17
N GLU A 417 2.53 9.88 15.43
CA GLU A 417 2.57 9.32 16.79
C GLU A 417 3.93 9.53 17.45
N ARG A 418 5.04 9.31 16.72
CA ARG A 418 6.39 9.62 17.20
C ARG A 418 6.53 11.10 17.57
N LEU A 419 6.07 12.00 16.69
CA LEU A 419 6.09 13.45 16.95
C LEU A 419 5.26 13.84 18.17
N ARG A 420 4.08 13.24 18.37
CA ARG A 420 3.25 13.50 19.55
C ARG A 420 3.93 13.02 20.83
N ARG A 421 4.54 11.83 20.81
CA ARG A 421 5.26 11.29 21.96
C ARG A 421 6.48 12.14 22.31
N GLU A 422 7.28 12.52 21.31
CA GLU A 422 8.42 13.42 21.50
C GLU A 422 7.99 14.79 22.04
N ALA A 423 6.84 15.32 21.61
CA ALA A 423 6.31 16.58 22.13
C ALA A 423 5.83 16.46 23.58
N GLN A 424 5.22 15.34 23.96
CA GLN A 424 4.85 15.05 25.35
C GLN A 424 6.08 14.95 26.24
N GLU A 425 7.09 14.16 25.84
CA GLU A 425 8.35 14.02 26.57
C GLU A 425 9.07 15.37 26.73
N ARG A 426 9.12 16.20 25.68
CA ARG A 426 9.71 17.55 25.77
C ARG A 426 8.94 18.47 26.71
N ALA A 427 7.61 18.42 26.70
CA ALA A 427 6.79 19.23 27.59
C ALA A 427 6.95 18.81 29.07
N GLU A 428 7.07 17.51 29.34
CA GLU A 428 7.35 16.98 30.69
C GLU A 428 8.72 17.43 31.19
N VAL A 429 9.76 17.36 30.35
CA VAL A 429 11.10 17.87 30.69
C VAL A 429 11.08 19.38 30.94
N GLU A 430 10.41 20.16 30.09
CA GLU A 430 10.30 21.62 30.26
C GLU A 430 9.57 21.99 31.56
N GLN A 431 8.52 21.24 31.94
CA GLN A 431 7.85 21.42 33.22
C GLN A 431 8.78 21.11 34.40
N MET A 432 9.52 19.99 34.33
CA MET A 432 10.47 19.61 35.37
C MET A 432 11.59 20.65 35.52
N GLU A 433 12.16 21.14 34.42
CA GLU A 433 13.18 22.19 34.43
C GLU A 433 12.65 23.50 35.01
N ALA A 434 11.41 23.87 34.68
CA ALA A 434 10.75 25.06 35.22
C ALA A 434 10.51 24.94 36.73
N ASP A 435 10.09 23.76 37.21
CA ASP A 435 9.93 23.47 38.63
C ASP A 435 11.26 23.55 39.40
N GLU A 436 12.32 22.95 38.86
CA GLU A 436 13.64 23.05 39.46
C GLU A 436 14.18 24.48 39.46
N ALA A 437 13.96 25.25 38.39
CA ALA A 437 14.37 26.65 38.32
C ALA A 437 13.64 27.50 39.37
N ARG A 438 12.33 27.25 39.58
CA ARG A 438 11.55 27.89 40.65
C ARG A 438 12.11 27.55 42.03
N ALA A 439 12.45 26.28 42.28
CA ALA A 439 13.03 25.85 43.55
C ALA A 439 14.42 26.48 43.80
N ARG A 440 15.29 26.54 42.78
CA ARG A 440 16.60 27.20 42.86
C ARG A 440 16.47 28.70 43.16
N ALA A 441 15.54 29.39 42.50
CA ALA A 441 15.30 30.80 42.72
C ALA A 441 14.79 31.09 44.14
N ALA A 442 13.89 30.26 44.67
CA ALA A 442 13.40 30.38 46.05
C ALA A 442 14.53 30.20 47.07
N HIS A 443 15.34 29.14 46.91
CA HIS A 443 16.50 28.91 47.78
C HIS A 443 17.51 30.06 47.73
N TRP A 444 17.78 30.60 46.54
CA TRP A 444 18.69 31.74 46.37
C TRP A 444 18.15 33.01 47.04
N ALA A 445 16.85 33.28 46.94
CA ALA A 445 16.23 34.41 47.63
C ALA A 445 16.35 34.29 49.16
N GLU A 446 16.09 33.11 49.72
CA GLU A 446 16.27 32.85 51.16
C GLU A 446 17.72 33.02 51.60
N TRP A 447 18.67 32.47 50.83
CA TRP A 447 20.10 32.62 51.09
C TRP A 447 20.53 34.09 51.09
N THR A 448 20.07 34.85 50.09
CA THR A 448 20.40 36.27 49.93
C THR A 448 19.88 37.09 51.11
N LYS A 449 18.67 36.79 51.60
CA LYS A 449 18.12 37.43 52.79
C LYS A 449 18.94 37.15 54.04
N LYS A 450 19.32 35.88 54.28
CA LYS A 450 20.18 35.49 55.40
C LYS A 450 21.56 36.17 55.33
N LEU A 451 22.12 36.29 54.13
CA LEU A 451 23.40 36.95 53.92
C LEU A 451 23.33 38.43 54.30
N GLU A 452 22.25 39.12 53.93
CA GLU A 452 22.04 40.53 54.31
C GLU A 452 21.84 40.68 55.83
N GLU A 453 21.11 39.76 56.47
CA GLU A 453 20.95 39.72 57.93
C GLU A 453 22.31 39.55 58.64
N VAL A 454 23.18 38.65 58.16
CA VAL A 454 24.54 38.48 58.70
C VAL A 454 25.38 39.73 58.48
N ARG A 455 25.32 40.35 57.30
CA ARG A 455 26.06 41.58 57.01
C ARG A 455 25.68 42.72 57.95
N GLN A 456 24.40 42.87 58.24
CA GLN A 456 23.91 43.87 59.21
C GLN A 456 24.42 43.58 60.62
N GLN A 457 24.41 42.31 61.05
CA GLN A 457 24.97 41.92 62.35
C GLN A 457 26.47 42.24 62.44
N GLU A 458 27.25 41.93 61.40
CA GLU A 458 28.68 42.26 61.35
C GLU A 458 28.92 43.77 61.44
N GLU A 459 28.11 44.59 60.75
CA GLU A 459 28.21 46.05 60.81
C GLU A 459 27.89 46.59 62.20
N GLU A 460 26.84 46.09 62.85
CA GLU A 460 26.47 46.45 64.22
C GLU A 460 27.56 46.06 65.23
N GLU A 461 28.17 44.88 65.08
CA GLU A 461 29.29 44.43 65.93
C GLU A 461 30.55 45.27 65.73
N LEU A 462 30.87 45.62 64.48
CA LEU A 462 32.00 46.50 64.16
C LEU A 462 31.77 47.92 64.70
N GLU A 463 30.56 48.44 64.59
CA GLU A 463 30.19 49.70 65.24
C GLU A 463 30.33 49.61 66.75
N ALA A 464 29.77 48.60 67.39
CA ALA A 464 29.86 48.40 68.83
C ALA A 464 31.31 48.31 69.32
N THR A 465 32.18 47.64 68.57
CA THR A 465 33.60 47.51 68.89
C THR A 465 34.36 48.82 68.68
N SER A 466 34.01 49.59 67.66
CA SER A 466 34.67 50.87 67.35
C SER A 466 34.15 52.05 68.17
N ARG A 467 32.95 51.96 68.76
CA ARG A 467 32.31 53.00 69.58
C ARG A 467 33.19 53.50 70.74
N PRO A 468 33.73 52.65 71.64
CA PRO A 468 34.54 53.12 72.77
C PRO A 468 35.79 53.91 72.32
N MET A 469 36.42 53.48 71.22
CA MET A 469 37.58 54.15 70.66
C MET A 469 37.21 55.50 70.03
N ARG A 470 36.08 55.57 69.32
CA ARG A 470 35.56 56.82 68.76
C ARG A 470 35.14 57.81 69.84
N ASP A 471 34.48 57.34 70.90
CA ASP A 471 34.06 58.15 72.03
C ASP A 471 35.28 58.70 72.78
N TYR A 472 36.30 57.86 73.04
CA TYR A 472 37.56 58.31 73.62
C TYR A 472 38.26 59.38 72.78
N LEU A 473 38.36 59.16 71.46
CA LEU A 473 38.94 60.15 70.55
C LEU A 473 38.15 61.45 70.56
N MET A 474 36.81 61.39 70.52
CA MET A 474 35.94 62.57 70.53
C MET A 474 35.94 63.34 71.85
N GLU A 475 36.04 62.66 73.00
CA GLU A 475 35.96 63.31 74.32
C GLU A 475 37.32 63.80 74.82
N GLN A 476 38.40 63.06 74.59
CA GLN A 476 39.71 63.35 75.19
C GLN A 476 40.70 63.96 74.20
N VAL A 477 40.73 63.49 72.95
CA VAL A 477 41.74 63.91 71.98
C VAL A 477 41.25 65.11 71.18
N VAL A 478 40.04 65.04 70.62
CA VAL A 478 39.50 66.10 69.76
C VAL A 478 39.44 67.46 70.45
N PRO A 479 39.02 67.62 71.72
CA PRO A 479 38.97 68.94 72.36
C PRO A 479 40.36 69.54 72.57
N THR A 480 41.34 68.74 73.01
CA THR A 480 42.72 69.18 73.20
C THR A 480 43.40 69.51 71.88
N LEU A 481 43.21 68.66 70.86
CA LEU A 481 43.75 68.89 69.52
C LEU A 481 43.07 70.10 68.85
N SER A 482 41.78 70.32 69.08
CA SER A 482 41.08 71.54 68.61
C SER A 482 41.60 72.80 69.30
N GLN A 483 41.85 72.74 70.62
CA GLN A 483 42.44 73.86 71.35
C GLN A 483 43.87 74.14 70.88
N GLY A 484 44.69 73.09 70.75
CA GLY A 484 46.04 73.18 70.20
C GLY A 484 46.05 73.76 68.80
N LEU A 485 45.11 73.35 67.92
CA LEU A 485 44.95 73.91 66.58
C LEU A 485 44.57 75.39 66.61
N ILE A 486 43.67 75.80 67.51
CA ILE A 486 43.29 77.20 67.70
C ILE A 486 44.49 78.04 68.18
N GLU A 487 45.29 77.51 69.10
CA GLU A 487 46.49 78.20 69.60
C GLU A 487 47.62 78.25 68.56
N CYS A 488 47.81 77.18 67.80
CA CYS A 488 48.74 77.13 66.67
C CYS A 488 48.36 78.17 65.60
N CYS A 489 47.07 78.30 65.29
CA CYS A 489 46.57 79.34 64.38
C CYS A 489 46.81 80.76 64.91
N ARG A 490 46.84 80.97 66.23
CA ARG A 490 47.13 82.28 66.85
C ARG A 490 48.62 82.61 66.89
N ALA A 491 49.47 81.62 67.17
CA ALA A 491 50.91 81.80 67.33
C ALA A 491 51.66 81.82 65.99
N GLN A 492 51.10 81.21 64.93
CA GLN A 492 51.74 81.02 63.61
C GLN A 492 53.23 80.61 63.70
N PRO A 493 53.54 79.47 64.36
CA PRO A 493 54.90 78.95 64.40
C PRO A 493 55.38 78.53 62.99
N GLN A 494 56.70 78.51 62.78
CA GLN A 494 57.28 78.08 61.49
C GLN A 494 57.01 76.60 61.17
N ASP A 495 56.83 75.75 62.19
CA ASP A 495 56.39 74.36 62.04
C ASP A 495 55.14 74.12 62.92
N PRO A 496 53.95 73.97 62.31
CA PRO A 496 52.70 73.76 63.04
C PRO A 496 52.53 72.32 63.55
N VAL A 497 53.26 71.33 63.01
CA VAL A 497 53.13 69.92 63.45
C VAL A 497 53.98 69.66 64.69
N ASP A 498 55.16 70.25 64.77
CA ASP A 498 56.03 70.15 65.97
C ASP A 498 55.48 70.98 67.15
N PHE A 499 54.62 71.97 66.86
CA PHE A 499 53.97 72.81 67.88
C PHE A 499 52.71 72.18 68.50
N LEU A 500 52.02 71.30 67.75
CA LEU A 500 50.82 70.57 68.18
C LEU A 500 51.20 69.29 68.92
#